data_AF-A0A1V4S307-F1
#
_entry.id   AF-A0A1V4S307-F1
#
_cell.length_a   1.000
_cell.length_b   1.000
_cell.length_c   1.000
_cell.angle_alpha   90.00
_cell.angle_beta   90.00
_cell.angle_gamma   90.00
#
_symmetry.space_group_name_H-M   'P 1'
#
loop_
_entity.id
_entity.type
_entity.pdbx_description
1 polymer ?
#
loop_
_entity_poly.entity_id
_entity_poly.type
_entity_poly.pdbx_seq_one_letter_code
_entity_poly.pdbx_strand_id
1 'polypeptide(L)'
;MLLFACSLFPVSVAAGPITLSYANFPPAPTFPCVQMERWKKAVEQRTGGKVVINTFPGSTLLGAKNMFDGIIAGQADIGCLCMAYQPGRFVVTNAVALPVGFPDAKTAS
;
A
#
# COMPACT_ATOMS: atom_id res chain seq x y z
N MET A 1 -31.68 46.09 22.88
CA MET A 1 -30.44 45.70 22.17
C MET A 1 -29.77 44.62 23.01
N LEU A 2 -30.09 43.34 22.77
CA LEU A 2 -29.48 42.22 23.50
C LEU A 2 -28.10 41.95 22.88
N LEU A 3 -27.04 42.14 23.68
CA LEU A 3 -25.67 41.77 23.34
C LEU A 3 -25.54 40.24 23.44
N PHE A 4 -25.43 39.58 22.30
CA PHE A 4 -25.10 38.15 22.22
C PHE A 4 -23.59 38.00 22.40
N ALA A 5 -23.16 37.56 23.57
CA ALA A 5 -21.74 37.28 23.84
C ALA A 5 -21.38 35.90 23.25
N CYS A 6 -20.63 35.89 22.15
CA CYS A 6 -20.06 34.69 21.56
C CYS A 6 -18.83 34.25 22.38
N SER A 7 -18.99 33.26 23.25
CA SER A 7 -17.87 32.65 23.99
C SER A 7 -17.00 31.82 23.03
N LEU A 8 -15.77 32.28 22.76
CA LEU A 8 -14.78 31.54 21.99
C LEU A 8 -14.13 30.45 22.86
N PHE A 9 -14.71 29.26 22.88
CA PHE A 9 -14.03 28.07 23.41
C PHE A 9 -13.16 27.45 22.30
N PRO A 10 -11.89 27.09 22.58
CA PRO A 10 -11.07 26.39 21.61
C PRO A 10 -11.66 24.99 21.36
N VAL A 11 -12.11 24.74 20.14
CA VAL A 11 -12.50 23.41 19.68
C VAL A 11 -11.23 22.63 19.37
N SER A 12 -10.93 21.60 20.16
CA SER A 12 -9.87 20.65 19.83
C SER A 12 -10.35 19.75 18.70
N VAL A 13 -9.87 19.98 17.48
CA VAL A 13 -10.12 19.09 16.34
C VAL A 13 -9.19 17.89 16.47
N ALA A 14 -9.74 16.71 16.76
CA ALA A 14 -8.98 15.47 16.66
C ALA A 14 -8.75 15.15 15.17
N ALA A 15 -7.49 14.99 14.76
CA ALA A 15 -7.18 14.55 13.41
C ALA A 15 -7.80 13.17 13.16
N GLY A 16 -8.48 13.00 12.02
CA GLY A 16 -9.04 11.72 11.61
C GLY A 16 -7.95 10.66 11.35
N PRO A 17 -8.34 9.38 11.20
CA PRO A 17 -7.39 8.31 10.88
C PRO A 17 -6.62 8.57 9.59
N ILE A 18 -5.35 8.18 9.55
CA ILE A 18 -4.57 8.12 8.31
C ILE A 18 -5.15 6.99 7.48
N THR A 19 -5.61 7.31 6.27
CA THR A 19 -6.13 6.31 5.34
C THR A 19 -5.09 6.07 4.24
N LEU A 20 -4.67 4.82 4.06
CA LEU A 20 -3.74 4.40 3.02
C LEU A 20 -4.47 3.53 1.99
N SER A 21 -4.14 3.71 0.72
CA SER A 21 -4.61 2.91 -0.40
C SER A 21 -3.56 1.88 -0.79
N TYR A 22 -3.96 0.61 -0.89
CA TYR A 22 -3.08 -0.50 -1.24
C TYR A 22 -3.57 -1.20 -2.51
N ALA A 23 -2.86 -0.98 -3.63
CA ALA A 23 -3.15 -1.58 -4.92
C ALA A 23 -2.43 -2.91 -5.15
N ASN A 24 -3.19 -3.95 -5.51
CA ASN A 24 -2.64 -5.23 -5.94
C ASN A 24 -3.15 -5.59 -7.35
N PHE A 25 -2.23 -5.90 -8.26
CA PHE A 25 -2.59 -6.35 -9.61
C PHE A 25 -3.15 -7.78 -9.69
N PRO A 26 -2.73 -8.77 -8.85
CA PRO A 26 -3.26 -10.13 -8.91
C PRO A 26 -4.72 -10.23 -8.46
N PRO A 27 -5.46 -11.27 -8.89
CA PRO A 27 -6.82 -11.52 -8.41
C PRO A 27 -6.88 -11.73 -6.88
N ALA A 28 -8.01 -11.36 -6.27
CA ALA A 28 -8.25 -11.46 -4.83
C ALA A 28 -7.91 -12.82 -4.15
N PRO A 29 -8.19 -14.00 -4.74
CA PRO A 29 -7.91 -15.27 -4.07
C PRO A 29 -6.43 -15.68 -4.08
N THR A 30 -5.56 -14.95 -4.79
CA THR A 30 -4.14 -15.29 -4.89
C THR A 30 -3.36 -14.86 -3.65
N PHE A 31 -2.21 -15.51 -3.39
CA PHE A 31 -1.45 -15.29 -2.16
C PHE A 31 -1.06 -13.82 -1.87
N PRO A 32 -0.74 -12.93 -2.84
CA PRO A 32 -0.39 -11.55 -2.54
C PRO A 32 -1.57 -10.77 -1.97
N CYS A 33 -2.79 -11.04 -2.46
CA CYS A 33 -4.02 -10.41 -1.97
C CYS A 33 -4.44 -10.97 -0.61
N VAL A 34 -4.30 -12.28 -0.38
CA VAL A 34 -4.51 -12.87 0.94
C VAL A 34 -3.53 -12.30 1.97
N GLN A 35 -2.27 -12.12 1.59
CA GLN A 35 -1.27 -11.48 2.45
C GLN A 35 -1.64 -10.02 2.73
N MET A 36 -1.98 -9.24 1.69
CA MET A 36 -2.44 -7.85 1.81
C MET A 36 -3.55 -7.68 2.85
N GLU A 37 -4.58 -8.53 2.84
CA GLU A 37 -5.66 -8.48 3.82
C GLU A 37 -5.20 -8.82 5.25
N ARG A 38 -4.29 -9.78 5.40
CA ARG A 38 -3.70 -10.12 6.71
C ARG A 38 -2.84 -8.96 7.24
N TRP A 39 -2.04 -8.35 6.37
CA TRP A 39 -1.19 -7.21 6.71
C TRP A 39 -2.02 -5.99 7.09
N LYS A 40 -3.08 -5.67 6.32
CA LYS A 40 -4.05 -4.64 6.67
C LYS A 40 -4.56 -4.80 8.09
N LYS A 41 -5.12 -5.97 8.42
CA LYS A 41 -5.66 -6.25 9.76
C LYS A 41 -4.62 -6.05 10.86
N ALA A 42 -3.39 -6.50 10.64
CA ALA A 42 -2.31 -6.36 11.60
C ALA A 42 -1.92 -4.88 11.83
N VAL A 43 -1.87 -4.06 10.78
CA VAL A 43 -1.56 -2.63 10.89
C VAL A 43 -2.69 -1.89 11.60
N GLU A 44 -3.94 -2.10 11.20
CA GLU A 44 -5.11 -1.45 11.81
C GLU A 44 -5.20 -1.79 13.31
N GLN A 45 -4.97 -3.05 13.67
CA GLN A 45 -4.95 -3.50 15.07
C GLN A 45 -3.79 -2.87 15.86
N ARG A 46 -2.56 -2.92 15.34
CA ARG A 46 -1.36 -2.42 16.06
C ARG A 46 -1.35 -0.90 16.21
N THR A 47 -2.04 -0.20 15.32
CA THR A 47 -2.16 1.27 15.38
C THR A 47 -3.40 1.73 16.15
N GLY A 48 -4.22 0.81 16.67
CA GLY A 48 -5.47 1.15 17.35
C GLY A 48 -6.41 1.95 16.46
N GLY A 49 -6.44 1.66 15.16
CA GLY A 49 -7.26 2.36 14.18
C GLY A 49 -6.74 3.74 13.74
N LYS A 50 -5.56 4.18 14.21
CA LYS A 50 -4.95 5.44 13.72
C LYS A 50 -4.53 5.35 12.26
N VAL A 51 -4.26 4.15 11.75
CA VAL A 51 -4.03 3.87 10.33
C VAL A 51 -5.11 2.90 9.86
N VAL A 52 -5.79 3.24 8.78
CA VAL A 52 -6.81 2.44 8.10
C VAL A 52 -6.33 2.18 6.67
N ILE A 53 -6.51 0.96 6.15
CA ILE A 53 -6.01 0.58 4.83
C ILE A 53 -7.18 0.17 3.92
N ASN A 54 -7.30 0.81 2.77
CA ASN A 54 -8.23 0.43 1.72
C ASN A 54 -7.49 -0.43 0.69
N THR A 55 -8.00 -1.63 0.42
CA THR A 55 -7.35 -2.62 -0.45
C THR A 55 -8.04 -2.69 -1.81
N PHE A 56 -7.25 -2.78 -2.87
CA PHE A 56 -7.70 -2.77 -4.26
C PHE A 56 -7.08 -3.94 -5.04
N PRO A 57 -7.62 -5.16 -4.92
CA PRO A 57 -7.12 -6.33 -5.65
C PRO A 57 -7.52 -6.30 -7.13
N GLY A 58 -6.89 -7.15 -7.93
CA GLY A 58 -7.30 -7.41 -9.32
C GLY A 58 -7.11 -6.24 -10.27
N SER A 59 -6.10 -5.39 -10.05
CA SER A 59 -5.83 -4.21 -10.89
C SER A 59 -6.97 -3.18 -10.94
N THR A 60 -7.84 -3.15 -9.92
CA THR A 60 -8.97 -2.21 -9.85
C THR A 60 -8.55 -0.76 -9.66
N LEU A 61 -7.39 -0.51 -9.05
CA LEU A 61 -6.80 0.82 -8.88
C LEU A 61 -5.59 1.06 -9.78
N LEU A 62 -4.62 0.12 -9.79
CA LEU A 62 -3.43 0.18 -10.62
C LEU A 62 -3.16 -1.19 -11.25
N GLY A 63 -2.78 -1.21 -12.52
CA GLY A 63 -2.34 -2.40 -13.23
C GLY A 63 -0.87 -2.74 -12.98
N ALA A 64 -0.47 -3.96 -13.38
CA ALA A 64 0.87 -4.48 -13.10
C ALA A 64 2.02 -3.64 -13.67
N LYS A 65 1.85 -3.08 -14.89
CA LYS A 65 2.89 -2.29 -15.56
C LYS A 65 2.98 -0.86 -15.07
N ASN A 66 1.85 -0.24 -14.70
CA ASN A 66 1.80 1.15 -14.21
C ASN A 66 1.82 1.27 -12.68
N MET A 67 1.94 0.16 -11.93
CA MET A 67 1.94 0.16 -10.47
C MET A 67 2.96 1.15 -9.88
N PHE A 68 4.22 1.08 -10.32
CA PHE A 68 5.29 1.88 -9.75
C PHE A 68 5.12 3.37 -10.05
N ASP A 69 4.82 3.72 -11.31
CA ASP A 69 4.56 5.11 -11.70
C ASP A 69 3.32 5.68 -11.04
N GLY A 70 2.27 4.85 -10.84
CA GLY A 70 1.06 5.21 -10.12
C GLY A 70 1.33 5.55 -8.65
N ILE A 71 2.19 4.79 -7.97
CA ILE A 71 2.61 5.11 -6.59
C ILE A 71 3.40 6.42 -6.55
N ILE A 72 4.38 6.62 -7.45
CA ILE A 72 5.14 7.88 -7.52
C ILE A 72 4.21 9.08 -7.75
N ALA A 73 3.20 8.91 -8.59
CA ALA A 73 2.20 9.93 -8.89
C ALA A 73 1.16 10.12 -7.77
N GLY A 74 1.19 9.34 -6.69
CA GLY A 74 0.25 9.42 -5.58
C GLY A 74 -1.14 8.84 -5.86
N GLN A 75 -1.30 8.00 -6.89
CA GLN A 75 -2.57 7.32 -7.17
C GLN A 75 -2.88 6.20 -6.17
N ALA A 76 -1.85 5.59 -5.60
CA ALA A 76 -1.94 4.67 -4.48
C ALA A 76 -0.76 4.90 -3.52
N ASP A 77 -0.95 4.60 -2.23
CA ASP A 77 0.09 4.76 -1.21
C ASP A 77 1.03 3.54 -1.15
N ILE A 78 0.49 2.36 -1.44
CA ILE A 78 1.17 1.07 -1.37
C ILE A 78 0.80 0.26 -2.60
N GLY A 79 1.74 -0.53 -3.14
CA GLY A 79 1.38 -1.47 -4.20
C GLY A 79 2.26 -2.70 -4.34
N CYS A 80 1.66 -3.76 -4.88
CA CYS A 80 2.37 -4.98 -5.22
C CYS A 80 3.12 -4.82 -6.55
N LEU A 81 4.44 -4.94 -6.47
CA LEU A 81 5.35 -4.74 -7.58
C LEU A 81 6.01 -6.06 -8.00
N CYS A 82 6.11 -6.27 -9.31
CA CYS A 82 7.07 -7.21 -9.89
C CYS A 82 8.18 -6.42 -10.56
N MET A 83 9.42 -6.56 -10.07
CA MET A 83 10.58 -5.80 -10.57
C MET A 83 10.89 -6.09 -12.04
N ALA A 84 10.60 -7.31 -12.51
CA ALA A 84 10.78 -7.69 -13.91
C ALA A 84 9.83 -6.94 -14.87
N TYR A 85 8.72 -6.40 -14.37
CA TYR A 85 7.78 -5.59 -15.19
C TYR A 85 8.23 -4.15 -15.34
N GLN A 86 9.36 -3.77 -14.75
CA GLN A 86 9.92 -2.42 -14.78
C GLN A 86 11.33 -2.44 -15.39
N PRO A 87 11.45 -2.62 -16.72
CA PRO A 87 12.75 -2.72 -17.39
C PRO A 87 13.63 -1.50 -17.12
N GLY A 88 14.91 -1.74 -16.87
CA GLY A 88 15.92 -0.69 -16.64
C GLY A 88 15.88 -0.03 -15.25
N ARG A 89 14.84 -0.23 -14.44
CA ARG A 89 14.72 0.45 -13.13
C ARG A 89 15.42 -0.30 -11.99
N PHE A 90 15.32 -1.62 -12.00
CA PHE A 90 15.77 -2.48 -10.89
C PHE A 90 16.91 -3.41 -11.32
N VAL A 91 18.00 -2.85 -11.86
CA VAL A 91 19.09 -3.64 -12.47
C VAL A 91 19.69 -4.64 -11.47
N VAL A 92 20.02 -4.19 -10.26
CA VAL A 92 20.67 -5.04 -9.24
C VAL A 92 19.75 -6.17 -8.78
N THR A 93 18.50 -5.87 -8.45
CA THR A 93 17.57 -6.91 -7.98
C THR A 93 17.04 -7.78 -9.12
N ASN A 94 16.95 -7.29 -10.36
CA ASN A 94 16.64 -8.15 -11.50
C ASN A 94 17.81 -9.06 -11.89
N ALA A 95 19.06 -8.75 -11.51
CA ALA A 95 20.19 -9.64 -11.74
C ALA A 95 20.01 -11.01 -11.04
N VAL A 96 19.31 -11.04 -9.89
CA VAL A 96 19.01 -12.31 -9.19
C VAL A 96 17.93 -13.15 -9.89
N ALA A 97 17.23 -12.60 -10.88
CA ALA A 97 16.25 -13.32 -11.69
C ALA A 97 16.87 -14.03 -12.91
N LEU A 98 18.20 -13.88 -13.12
CA LEU A 98 18.95 -14.61 -14.13
C LEU A 98 19.09 -16.10 -13.72
N PRO A 99 19.41 -17.01 -14.67
CA PRO A 99 19.61 -18.43 -14.38
C PRO A 99 20.95 -18.67 -13.67
N VAL A 100 21.07 -18.19 -12.43
CA VAL A 100 22.30 -18.23 -11.61
C VAL A 100 22.39 -19.47 -10.72
N GLY A 101 21.47 -20.42 -10.87
CA GLY A 101 21.53 -21.72 -10.20
C GLY A 101 21.01 -21.76 -8.77
N PHE A 102 20.10 -20.85 -8.38
CA PHE A 102 19.45 -20.94 -7.07
C PHE A 102 18.58 -22.21 -6.98
N PRO A 103 18.82 -23.09 -5.97
CA PRO A 103 18.11 -24.36 -5.89
C PRO A 103 16.68 -24.19 -5.36
N ASP A 104 16.46 -23.23 -4.47
CA ASP A 104 15.17 -22.93 -3.87
C ASP A 104 15.18 -21.54 -3.20
N ALA A 105 13.99 -21.06 -2.82
CA ALA A 105 13.82 -19.76 -2.18
C ALA A 105 14.41 -19.68 -0.76
N LYS A 106 14.58 -20.80 -0.04
CA LYS A 106 15.10 -20.82 1.34
C LYS A 106 16.62 -20.68 1.36
N THR A 107 17.30 -21.28 0.38
CA THR A 107 18.77 -21.22 0.22
C THR A 107 19.20 -19.87 -0.37
N ALA A 108 18.33 -19.21 -1.14
CA ALA A 108 18.60 -17.95 -1.82
C ALA A 108 18.11 -16.68 -1.08
N SER A 109 17.54 -16.80 0.12
CA SER A 109 17.00 -15.70 0.93
C SER A 109 17.92 -15.21 2.04
#